data_AF-A0A0F9QVD5-F1
#
_entry.id   AF-A0A0F9QVD5-F1
#
_cell.length_a   1.000
_cell.length_b   1.000
_cell.length_c   1.000
_cell.angle_alpha   90.00
_cell.angle_beta   90.00
_cell.angle_gamma   90.00
#
_symmetry.space_group_name_H-M   'P 1'
#
loop_
_entity.id
_entity.type
_entity.pdbx_description
1 polymer ?
#
loop_
_entity_poly.entity_id
_entity_poly.type
_entity_poly.pdbx_seq_one_letter_code
_entity_poly.pdbx_strand_id
1 'polypeptide(L)'
;MSSKGRENVYICPVCGGYTTTIDVDDGVTPMFLRCRATGKVGDCPGMAVSEMYPEGPRPAHIPPPAFEWYRPSPAEVEKMEPDMQVHVRAGGLELRPRTN
;
A
#
# COMPACT_ATOMS: atom_id res chain seq x y z
N MET A 1 2.31 11.17 -14.54
CA MET A 1 3.07 9.92 -14.76
C MET A 1 2.31 8.82 -14.05
N SER A 2 2.12 7.68 -14.70
CA SER A 2 1.40 6.53 -14.13
C SER A 2 2.33 5.76 -13.19
N SER A 3 1.79 5.30 -12.05
CA SER A 3 2.51 4.39 -11.13
C SER A 3 2.07 2.94 -11.31
N LYS A 4 1.08 2.66 -12.17
CA LYS A 4 0.61 1.30 -12.43
C LYS A 4 1.75 0.38 -12.86
N GLY A 5 1.82 -0.78 -12.22
CA GLY A 5 2.86 -1.79 -12.39
C GLY A 5 4.15 -1.54 -11.59
N ARG A 6 4.23 -0.45 -10.82
CA ARG A 6 5.42 -0.13 -10.00
C ARG A 6 5.27 -0.72 -8.60
N GLU A 7 6.39 -1.17 -8.05
CA GLU A 7 6.48 -1.61 -6.66
C GLU A 7 6.88 -0.44 -5.75
N ASN A 8 6.35 -0.44 -4.53
CA ASN A 8 6.76 0.45 -3.44
C ASN A 8 6.96 -0.38 -2.17
N VAL A 9 7.91 0.01 -1.33
CA VAL A 9 8.21 -0.62 -0.05
C VAL A 9 7.98 0.40 1.06
N TYR A 10 7.18 0.00 2.05
CA TYR A 10 7.04 0.78 3.28
C TYR A 10 7.89 0.14 4.38
N ILE A 11 8.78 0.94 4.98
CA ILE A 11 9.69 0.49 6.04
C ILE A 11 9.17 0.98 7.39
N CYS A 12 8.97 0.05 8.33
CA CYS A 12 8.59 0.41 9.70
C CYS A 12 9.84 0.76 10.53
N PRO A 13 9.95 1.99 11.09
CA PRO A 13 11.10 2.36 11.91
C PRO A 13 11.12 1.66 13.27
N VAL A 14 10.00 1.04 13.69
CA VAL A 14 9.89 0.36 14.99
C VAL A 14 10.37 -1.09 14.92
N CYS A 15 9.87 -1.87 13.95
CA CYS A 15 10.26 -3.28 13.81
C CYS A 15 11.28 -3.55 12.70
N GLY A 16 11.63 -2.54 11.89
CA GLY A 16 12.50 -2.70 10.72
C GLY A 16 11.87 -3.48 9.56
N GLY A 17 10.62 -3.90 9.70
CA GLY A 17 9.95 -4.77 8.73
C GLY A 17 9.45 -4.05 7.47
N TYR A 18 9.30 -4.81 6.40
CA TYR A 18 8.88 -4.33 5.08
C TYR A 18 7.41 -4.62 4.80
N THR A 19 6.71 -3.66 4.22
CA THR A 19 5.41 -3.87 3.57
C THR A 19 5.58 -3.54 2.08
N THR A 20 5.76 -4.56 1.26
CA THR A 20 5.91 -4.41 -0.19
C THR A 20 4.55 -4.39 -0.86
N THR A 21 4.35 -3.42 -1.74
CA THR A 21 3.10 -3.14 -2.46
C THR A 21 3.33 -3.04 -3.96
N ILE A 22 2.30 -3.27 -4.77
CA ILE A 22 2.30 -3.02 -6.21
C ILE A 22 1.05 -2.25 -6.62
N ASP A 23 1.18 -1.28 -7.53
CA ASP A 23 0.05 -0.53 -8.05
C ASP A 23 -0.60 -1.29 -9.20
N VAL A 24 -1.83 -1.78 -9.03
CA VAL A 24 -2.57 -2.43 -10.12
C VAL A 24 -3.46 -1.45 -10.89
N ASP A 25 -3.72 -0.27 -10.32
CA ASP A 25 -4.47 0.83 -10.93
C ASP A 25 -3.76 2.17 -10.73
N ASP A 26 -4.14 3.16 -11.53
CA ASP A 26 -3.66 4.54 -11.36
C ASP A 26 -4.43 5.28 -10.27
N GLY A 27 -3.70 5.97 -9.39
CA GLY A 27 -4.25 6.84 -8.36
C GLY A 27 -3.21 7.31 -7.36
N VAL A 28 -3.68 7.73 -6.19
CA VAL A 28 -2.84 8.27 -5.11
C VAL A 28 -2.71 7.26 -3.97
N THR A 29 -1.46 6.95 -3.60
CA THR A 29 -1.10 6.13 -2.46
C THR A 29 -0.58 6.99 -1.30
N PRO A 30 -0.84 6.64 -0.03
CA PRO A 30 -0.36 7.41 1.12
C PRO A 30 1.16 7.27 1.31
N MET A 31 1.79 8.31 1.88
CA MET A 31 3.20 8.27 2.30
C MET A 31 3.42 7.38 3.53
N PHE A 32 2.40 7.23 4.38
CA PHE A 32 2.48 6.51 5.65
C PHE A 32 1.40 5.44 5.75
N LEU A 33 1.75 4.31 6.38
CA LEU A 33 0.85 3.20 6.63
C LEU A 33 1.04 2.65 8.04
N ARG A 34 -0.03 2.13 8.66
CA ARG A 34 0.15 1.26 9.84
C ARG A 34 1.01 0.04 9.45
N CYS A 35 1.92 -0.35 10.33
CA CYS A 35 2.80 -1.48 10.08
C CYS A 35 2.00 -2.75 9.81
N ARG A 36 2.38 -3.46 8.73
CA ARG A 36 1.82 -4.75 8.29
C ARG A 36 2.89 -5.84 8.19
N ALA A 37 4.14 -5.52 8.47
CA ALA A 37 5.28 -6.42 8.28
C ALA A 37 5.25 -7.67 9.19
N THR A 38 4.54 -7.60 10.32
CA THR A 38 4.39 -8.69 11.28
C THR A 38 3.23 -9.64 10.94
N GLY A 39 2.59 -9.49 9.78
CA GLY A 39 1.51 -10.37 9.30
C GLY A 39 0.10 -9.96 9.75
N LYS A 40 -0.04 -9.11 10.76
CA LYS A 40 -1.32 -8.57 11.21
C LYS A 40 -1.22 -7.07 11.52
N VAL A 41 -2.18 -6.30 11.01
CA VAL A 41 -2.28 -4.85 11.29
C VAL A 41 -2.48 -4.64 12.79
N GLY A 42 -1.60 -3.84 13.39
CA GLY A 42 -1.68 -3.47 14.81
C GLY A 42 -0.78 -4.28 15.75
N ASP A 43 -0.17 -5.37 15.28
CA ASP A 43 0.80 -6.14 16.08
C ASP A 43 2.09 -5.33 16.33
N CYS A 44 2.41 -4.42 15.41
CA CYS A 44 3.43 -3.40 15.59
C CYS A 44 2.76 -2.02 15.62
N PRO A 45 3.01 -1.18 16.64
CA PRO A 45 2.42 0.16 16.75
C PRO A 45 3.06 1.18 15.79
N GLY A 46 4.08 0.77 15.02
CA GLY A 46 4.82 1.66 14.14
C GLY A 46 4.03 2.10 12.91
N MET A 47 4.37 3.30 12.43
CA MET A 47 3.94 3.81 11.14
C MET A 47 5.05 3.58 10.12
N ALA A 48 4.80 2.73 9.14
CA ALA A 48 5.71 2.46 8.05
C ALA A 48 5.71 3.61 7.04
N VAL A 49 6.88 3.94 6.53
CA VAL A 49 7.14 5.09 5.65
C VAL A 49 7.46 4.58 4.25
N SER A 50 6.84 5.17 3.24
CA SER A 50 7.06 4.87 1.82
C SER A 50 8.49 5.22 1.40
N GLU A 51 9.19 4.28 0.77
CA GLU A 51 10.44 4.52 0.04
C GLU A 51 10.20 5.07 -1.38
N MET A 52 8.95 5.47 -1.66
CA MET A 52 8.47 5.94 -2.94
C MET A 52 8.54 4.83 -3.99
N TYR A 53 8.59 5.20 -5.26
CA TYR A 53 8.70 4.25 -6.36
C TYR A 53 10.14 4.26 -6.87
N PRO A 54 11.06 3.48 -6.28
CA PRO A 54 12.44 3.43 -6.73
C PRO A 54 12.53 2.88 -8.16
N GLU A 55 13.55 3.31 -8.89
CA GLU A 55 13.89 2.76 -10.19
C GLU A 55 14.86 1.58 -10.01
N GLY A 56 14.68 0.53 -10.82
CA GLY A 56 15.53 -0.66 -10.80
C GLY A 56 14.90 -1.88 -10.11
N PRO A 57 15.64 -3.01 -10.08
CA PRO A 57 15.13 -4.25 -9.52
C PRO A 57 15.02 -4.16 -7.99
N ARG A 58 13.96 -4.76 -7.44
CA ARG A 58 13.80 -4.91 -5.99
C ARG A 58 15.00 -5.69 -5.40
N PRO A 59 15.65 -5.20 -4.34
CA PRO A 59 16.70 -5.93 -3.65
C PRO A 59 16.24 -7.30 -3.14
N ALA A 60 17.13 -8.30 -3.18
CA ALA A 60 16.80 -9.70 -2.85
C ALA A 60 16.31 -9.92 -1.41
N HIS A 61 16.69 -9.05 -0.47
CA HIS A 61 16.28 -9.13 0.94
C HIS A 61 14.87 -8.56 1.19
N ILE A 62 14.32 -7.81 0.24
CA ILE A 62 12.96 -7.25 0.35
C ILE A 62 11.98 -8.30 -0.19
N PRO A 63 10.91 -8.67 0.53
CA PRO A 63 9.95 -9.64 0.07
C PRO A 63 9.17 -9.14 -1.16
N PRO A 64 8.63 -10.05 -2.00
CA PRO A 64 7.76 -9.66 -3.10
C PRO A 64 6.49 -8.94 -2.61
N PRO A 65 5.79 -8.18 -3.47
CA PRO A 65 4.56 -7.49 -3.09
C PRO A 65 3.51 -8.45 -2.54
N ALA A 66 3.18 -8.29 -1.25
CA ALA A 66 2.13 -9.04 -0.56
C ALA A 66 0.78 -8.30 -0.60
N PHE A 67 0.80 -7.03 -0.98
CA PHE A 67 -0.37 -6.16 -1.08
C PHE A 67 -0.39 -5.46 -2.44
N GLU A 68 -1.58 -5.03 -2.84
CA GLU A 68 -1.77 -4.24 -4.05
C GLU A 68 -2.63 -3.01 -3.79
N TRP A 69 -2.29 -1.93 -4.49
CA TRP A 69 -3.05 -0.70 -4.55
C TRP A 69 -4.00 -0.76 -5.74
N TYR A 70 -5.29 -0.78 -5.46
CA TYR A 70 -6.34 -0.90 -6.47
C TYR A 70 -7.34 0.23 -6.35
N ARG A 71 -8.08 0.48 -7.44
CA ARG A 71 -9.22 1.37 -7.43
C ARG A 71 -10.48 0.56 -7.09
N PRO A 72 -11.11 0.78 -5.93
CA PRO A 72 -12.34 0.08 -5.58
C PRO A 72 -13.47 0.41 -6.54
N SER A 73 -14.34 -0.57 -6.78
CA SER A 73 -15.59 -0.37 -7.50
C SER A 73 -16.54 0.56 -6.72
N PRO A 74 -17.51 1.23 -7.39
CA PRO A 74 -18.46 2.08 -6.69
C PRO A 74 -19.18 1.39 -5.53
N ALA A 75 -19.55 0.11 -5.71
CA ALA A 75 -20.21 -0.69 -4.68
C ALA A 75 -19.29 -1.06 -3.50
N GLU A 76 -17.97 -1.15 -3.72
CA GLU A 76 -17.00 -1.29 -2.63
C GLU A 76 -16.82 0.03 -1.88
N VAL A 77 -16.73 1.15 -2.60
CA VAL A 77 -16.60 2.50 -2.00
C VAL A 77 -17.79 2.79 -1.08
N GLU A 78 -19.01 2.47 -1.46
CA GLU A 78 -20.20 2.69 -0.63
C GLU A 78 -20.16 1.98 0.72
N LYS A 79 -19.36 0.90 0.85
CA LYS A 79 -19.20 0.12 2.08
C LYS A 79 -18.03 0.59 2.95
N MET A 80 -17.23 1.55 2.48
CA MET A 80 -16.09 2.07 3.21
C MET A 80 -16.51 3.13 4.22
N GLU A 81 -15.64 3.36 5.21
CA GLU A 81 -15.78 4.49 6.15
C GLU A 81 -15.82 5.83 5.39
N PRO A 82 -16.56 6.84 5.88
CA PRO A 82 -16.78 8.10 5.15
C PRO A 82 -15.50 8.77 4.64
N ASP A 83 -14.45 8.80 5.46
CA ASP A 83 -13.16 9.39 5.08
C ASP A 83 -12.49 8.64 3.93
N MET A 84 -12.59 7.31 3.92
CA MET A 84 -12.09 6.49 2.83
C MET A 84 -12.89 6.68 1.55
N GLN A 85 -14.21 6.90 1.64
CA GLN A 85 -15.01 7.26 0.48
C GLN A 85 -14.53 8.56 -0.16
N VAL A 86 -14.24 9.58 0.67
CA VAL A 86 -13.72 10.88 0.21
C VAL A 86 -12.36 10.70 -0.46
N HIS A 87 -11.44 9.99 0.19
CA HIS A 87 -10.10 9.68 -0.37
C HIS A 87 -10.20 9.00 -1.74
N VAL A 88 -10.98 7.93 -1.86
CA VAL A 88 -11.10 7.18 -3.12
C VAL A 88 -11.76 8.02 -4.21
N ARG A 89 -12.82 8.77 -3.89
CA ARG A 89 -13.49 9.67 -4.85
C ARG A 89 -12.59 10.81 -5.32
N ALA A 90 -11.61 11.21 -4.52
CA ALA A 90 -10.58 12.18 -4.89
C ALA A 90 -9.42 11.58 -5.73
N GLY A 91 -9.51 10.29 -6.10
CA GLY A 91 -8.48 9.59 -6.88
C GLY A 91 -7.51 8.76 -6.04
N GLY A 92 -7.79 8.59 -4.75
CA GLY A 92 -7.06 7.70 -3.86
C GLY A 92 -7.27 6.22 -4.18
N LEU A 93 -6.24 5.41 -3.90
CA LEU A 93 -6.30 3.95 -3.99
C LEU A 93 -6.52 3.32 -2.61
N GLU A 94 -7.06 2.11 -2.61
CA GLU A 94 -7.20 1.27 -1.41
C GLU A 94 -6.16 0.15 -1.42
N LEU A 95 -5.70 -0.26 -0.23
CA LEU A 95 -4.76 -1.36 -0.07
C LEU A 95 -5.50 -2.65 0.22
N ARG A 96 -5.21 -3.72 -0.50
CA ARG A 96 -5.68 -5.08 -0.16
C ARG A 96 -4.57 -6.12 -0.24
N PRO A 97 -4.72 -7.28 0.44
CA PRO A 97 -3.84 -8.41 0.18
C PRO A 97 -3.86 -8.79 -1.30
N ARG A 98 -2.68 -9.04 -1.86
CA ARG A 98 -2.54 -9.44 -3.26
C ARG A 98 -3.13 -10.83 -3.45
N THR A 99 -4.04 -10.97 -4.41
CA THR A 99 -4.52 -12.26 -4.90
C THR A 99 -3.57 -12.75 -5.99
N ASN A 100 -2.94 -13.91 -5.79
CA ASN A 100 -2.12 -14.58 -6.80
C ASN A 100 -2.97 -15.20 -7.91
#